data_AF-A0A925IE29-F1
#
_entry.id   AF-A0A925IE29-F1
#
_cell.length_a   1.000
_cell.length_b   1.000
_cell.length_c   1.000
_cell.angle_alpha   90.00
_cell.angle_beta   90.00
_cell.angle_gamma   90.00
#
_symmetry.space_group_name_H-M   'P 1'
#
loop_
_entity.id
_entity.type
_entity.pdbx_description
1 polymer ?
#
loop_
_entity_poly.entity_id
_entity_poly.type
_entity_poly.pdbx_seq_one_letter_code
_entity_poly.pdbx_strand_id
1 'polypeptide(L)'
;MSRIGKKPVDIPSGVTISVNKDNQVTVKGPKGELKESIDRDITVEVKDNTVEFLRPTDQIRHRAMHGLYRSLVSNMVKGVTDGYKKEMELVGVGYKAA
;
A
#
# COMPACT_ATOMS: atom_id res chain seq x y z
N MET A 1 20.47 1.80 2.13
CA MET A 1 19.80 0.49 2.37
C MET A 1 18.36 0.74 2.75
N SER A 2 17.40 0.41 1.88
CA SER A 2 15.97 0.56 2.22
C SER A 2 15.59 -0.52 3.24
N ARG A 3 15.48 -0.12 4.52
CA ARG A 3 15.02 -0.99 5.62
C ARG A 3 13.49 -1.12 5.67
N ILE A 4 12.78 -0.35 4.83
CA ILE A 4 11.32 -0.22 4.84
C ILE A 4 10.65 -1.45 4.23
N GLY A 5 11.21 -2.03 3.16
CA GLY A 5 10.63 -3.21 2.51
C GLY A 5 10.71 -4.51 3.33
N LYS A 6 11.64 -4.60 4.30
CA LYS A 6 11.75 -5.79 5.18
C LYS A 6 10.71 -5.80 6.30
N LYS A 7 10.00 -4.69 6.54
CA LYS A 7 8.98 -4.64 7.59
C LYS A 7 7.69 -5.24 7.04
N PRO A 8 7.12 -6.26 7.69
CA PRO A 8 5.82 -6.77 7.32
C PRO A 8 4.76 -5.66 7.42
N VAL A 9 3.69 -5.80 6.64
CA VAL A 9 2.51 -4.94 6.73
C VAL A 9 1.42 -5.71 7.45
N ASP A 10 1.04 -5.25 8.64
CA ASP A 10 -0.02 -5.86 9.41
C ASP A 10 -1.38 -5.56 8.78
N ILE A 11 -2.24 -6.59 8.72
CA ILE A 11 -3.60 -6.50 8.20
C ILE A 11 -4.54 -6.31 9.41
N PRO A 12 -5.16 -5.14 9.59
CA PRO A 12 -6.13 -4.92 10.64
C PRO A 12 -7.42 -5.72 10.38
N SER A 13 -8.12 -6.08 11.46
CA SER A 13 -9.36 -6.85 11.40
C SER A 13 -10.41 -6.18 10.51
N GLY A 14 -10.96 -6.92 9.55
CA GLY A 14 -11.96 -6.42 8.60
C GLY A 14 -11.39 -5.91 7.27
N VAL A 15 -10.07 -6.04 7.06
CA VAL A 15 -9.43 -5.83 5.76
C VAL A 15 -9.07 -7.17 5.13
N THR A 16 -9.47 -7.38 3.89
CA THR A 16 -9.13 -8.58 3.10
C THR A 16 -8.20 -8.18 1.98
N ILE A 17 -7.04 -8.84 1.90
CA ILE A 17 -6.07 -8.65 0.81
C ILE A 17 -6.10 -9.90 -0.06
N SER A 18 -6.34 -9.72 -1.36
CA SER A 18 -6.29 -10.79 -2.35
C SER A 18 -5.25 -10.47 -3.42
N VAL A 19 -4.40 -11.43 -3.75
CA VAL A 19 -3.40 -11.32 -4.81
C VAL A 19 -3.87 -12.16 -6.00
N ASN A 20 -4.15 -11.50 -7.13
CA ASN A 20 -4.54 -12.17 -8.37
C ASN A 20 -3.32 -12.76 -9.10
N LYS A 21 -3.57 -13.69 -10.04
CA LYS A 21 -2.53 -14.36 -10.86
C LYS A 21 -1.65 -13.40 -11.67
N ASP A 22 -2.13 -12.19 -11.93
CA ASP A 22 -1.37 -11.12 -12.60
C ASP A 22 -0.58 -10.22 -11.63
N ASN A 23 -0.36 -10.67 -10.39
CA ASN A 23 0.24 -9.86 -9.31
C ASN A 23 -0.52 -8.57 -8.97
N GLN A 24 -1.81 -8.52 -9.31
CA GLN A 24 -2.68 -7.42 -8.90
C GLN A 24 -3.14 -7.65 -7.46
N VAL A 25 -2.75 -6.73 -6.56
CA VAL A 25 -3.16 -6.73 -5.16
C VAL A 25 -4.44 -5.93 -5.02
N THR A 26 -5.49 -6.60 -4.55
CA THR A 26 -6.76 -5.96 -4.20
C THR A 26 -6.91 -5.92 -2.69
N VAL A 27 -7.13 -4.75 -2.14
CA VAL A 27 -7.36 -4.52 -0.71
C VAL A 27 -8.80 -4.07 -0.55
N LYS A 28 -9.60 -4.87 0.16
CA LYS A 28 -10.99 -4.56 0.50
C LYS A 28 -11.10 -4.24 1.99
N GLY A 29 -11.83 -3.18 2.32
CA GLY A 29 -12.12 -2.84 3.71
C GLY A 29 -13.41 -2.04 3.84
N PRO A 30 -13.71 -1.52 5.04
CA PRO A 30 -14.99 -0.88 5.33
C PRO A 30 -15.27 0.39 4.50
N LYS A 31 -14.22 1.08 4.04
CA LYS A 31 -14.36 2.31 3.24
C LYS A 31 -14.31 2.11 1.73
N GLY A 32 -14.11 0.87 1.25
CA GLY A 32 -14.11 0.55 -0.18
C GLY A 32 -13.10 -0.52 -0.59
N GLU A 33 -12.86 -0.57 -1.90
CA GLU A 33 -11.95 -1.51 -2.58
C GLU A 33 -10.89 -0.71 -3.33
N LEU A 34 -9.62 -1.07 -3.14
CA LEU A 34 -8.48 -0.52 -3.87
C LEU A 34 -7.74 -1.65 -4.60
N LYS A 35 -7.27 -1.36 -5.82
CA LYS A 35 -6.50 -2.29 -6.65
C LYS A 35 -5.21 -1.64 -7.08
N GLU A 36 -4.11 -2.34 -6.90
CA GLU A 36 -2.80 -1.92 -7.37
C GLU A 36 -2.13 -3.07 -8.12
N SER A 37 -1.61 -2.78 -9.30
CA SER A 37 -0.86 -3.75 -10.11
C SER A 37 0.61 -3.74 -9.68
N ILE A 38 1.11 -4.86 -9.18
CA ILE A 38 2.51 -5.01 -8.77
C ILE A 38 3.30 -5.67 -9.89
N ASP A 39 4.56 -5.28 -10.05
CA ASP A 39 5.47 -5.92 -11.00
C ASP A 39 5.57 -7.43 -10.71
N ARG A 40 5.58 -8.26 -11.76
CA ARG A 40 5.61 -9.72 -11.65
C ARG A 40 6.89 -10.22 -10.97
N ASP A 41 7.94 -9.41 -11.03
CA ASP A 41 9.21 -9.74 -10.42
C ASP A 41 9.17 -9.69 -8.89
N ILE A 42 8.15 -9.10 -8.25
CA ILE A 42 8.07 -9.02 -6.79
C ILE A 42 7.02 -10.01 -6.28
N THR A 43 7.46 -10.91 -5.41
CA THR A 43 6.58 -11.90 -4.79
C THR A 43 5.92 -11.29 -3.57
N VAL A 44 4.60 -11.38 -3.50
CA VAL A 44 3.79 -10.92 -2.36
C VAL A 44 3.24 -12.15 -1.66
N GLU A 45 3.66 -12.38 -0.42
CA GLU A 45 3.16 -13.46 0.42
C GLU A 45 2.25 -12.88 1.50
N VAL A 46 1.10 -13.51 1.71
CA VAL A 46 0.18 -13.17 2.79
C VAL A 46 0.26 -14.30 3.81
N LYS A 47 0.84 -14.04 4.99
CA LYS A 47 0.98 -15.00 6.10
C LYS A 47 0.18 -14.53 7.31
N ASP A 48 -0.89 -15.25 7.65
CA ASP A 48 -1.60 -15.21 8.94
C ASP A 48 -1.79 -13.80 9.57
N ASN A 49 -2.25 -12.81 8.78
CA ASN A 49 -2.41 -11.37 9.09
C ASN A 49 -1.24 -10.43 8.75
N THR A 50 -0.19 -10.89 8.09
CA THR A 50 0.91 -10.04 7.63
C THR A 50 1.14 -10.21 6.15
N VAL A 51 1.43 -9.11 5.45
CA VAL A 51 1.90 -9.14 4.07
C VAL A 51 3.42 -8.98 4.08
N GLU A 52 4.10 -10.00 3.59
CA GLU A 52 5.53 -10.00 3.33
C GLU A 52 5.78 -9.79 1.83
N PHE A 53 6.80 -9.01 1.53
CA PHE A 53 7.25 -8.79 0.16
C PHE A 53 8.63 -9.43 0.03
N LEU A 54 8.79 -10.33 -0.94
CA LEU A 54 10.05 -10.97 -1.28
C LEU A 54 10.55 -10.42 -2.61
N ARG A 55 11.85 -10.12 -2.66
CA ARG A 55 12.52 -9.66 -3.87
C ARG A 55 13.42 -10.76 -4.41
N PRO A 56 13.48 -10.98 -5.73
CA PRO A 56 14.28 -12.05 -6.33
C PRO A 56 15.76 -11.68 -6.39
N THR A 57 16.09 -10.39 -6.53
CA THR A 57 17.48 -9.92 -6.62
C THR A 57 17.73 -8.66 -5.79
N ASP A 58 19.00 -8.41 -5.48
CA ASP A 58 19.47 -7.21 -4.78
C ASP A 58 19.89 -6.08 -5.73
N GLN A 59 19.44 -6.08 -6.99
CA GLN A 59 19.66 -4.92 -7.86
C GLN A 59 18.96 -3.67 -7.31
N ILE A 60 19.47 -2.49 -7.68
CA ILE A 60 18.98 -1.20 -7.19
C ILE A 60 17.49 -1.01 -7.54
N ARG A 61 17.09 -1.42 -8.74
CA ARG A 61 15.69 -1.35 -9.20
C ARG A 61 14.74 -2.18 -8.31
N HIS A 62 15.04 -3.46 -8.10
CA HIS A 62 14.21 -4.32 -7.26
C HIS A 62 14.17 -3.85 -5.80
N ARG A 63 15.28 -3.30 -5.27
CA ARG A 63 15.29 -2.70 -3.93
C ARG A 63 14.39 -1.46 -3.82
N ALA A 64 14.35 -0.62 -4.84
CA ALA A 64 13.48 0.56 -4.87
C ALA A 64 12.00 0.15 -4.98
N MET A 65 11.69 -0.75 -5.91
CA MET A 65 10.35 -1.28 -6.13
C MET A 65 9.80 -2.00 -4.89
N HIS A 66 10.63 -2.78 -4.20
CA HIS A 66 10.26 -3.46 -2.95
C HIS A 66 9.77 -2.49 -1.87
N GLY A 67 10.47 -1.37 -1.66
CA GLY A 67 10.03 -0.34 -0.71
C GLY A 67 8.77 0.41 -1.17
N LEU A 68 8.65 0.63 -2.48
CA LEU A 68 7.49 1.30 -3.09
C LEU A 68 6.22 0.46 -2.86
N TYR A 69 6.22 -0.81 -3.26
CA TYR A 69 5.04 -1.67 -3.16
C TYR A 69 4.62 -1.93 -1.71
N ARG A 70 5.57 -2.10 -0.80
CA ARG A 70 5.28 -2.16 0.63
C ARG A 70 4.55 -0.90 1.10
N SER A 71 4.97 0.27 0.64
CA SER A 71 4.37 1.55 1.02
C SER A 71 2.99 1.73 0.40
N LEU A 72 2.81 1.35 -0.87
CA LEU A 72 1.52 1.37 -1.54
C LEU A 72 0.50 0.47 -0.84
N VAL A 73 0.86 -0.78 -0.54
CA VAL A 73 -0.04 -1.71 0.16
C VAL A 73 -0.35 -1.23 1.58
N SER A 74 0.65 -0.73 2.31
CA SER A 74 0.43 -0.13 3.63
C SER A 74 -0.51 1.08 3.58
N ASN A 75 -0.41 1.91 2.54
CA ASN A 75 -1.28 3.06 2.34
C ASN A 75 -2.69 2.64 1.92
N MET A 76 -2.83 1.59 1.11
CA MET A 76 -4.15 1.02 0.76
C MET A 76 -4.85 0.49 2.00
N VAL A 77 -4.15 -0.26 2.86
CA VAL A 77 -4.69 -0.78 4.12
C VAL A 77 -5.15 0.35 5.03
N LYS A 78 -4.32 1.40 5.19
CA LYS A 78 -4.68 2.59 5.97
C LYS A 78 -5.85 3.36 5.33
N GLY A 79 -5.89 3.44 4.00
CA GLY A 79 -6.93 4.13 3.24
C GLY A 79 -8.31 3.47 3.40
N VAL A 80 -8.38 2.14 3.36
CA VAL A 80 -9.66 1.42 3.52
C VAL A 80 -10.15 1.39 4.98
N THR A 81 -9.29 1.68 5.96
CA THR A 81 -9.60 1.70 7.40
C THR A 81 -9.83 3.12 7.92
N ASP A 82 -8.78 3.93 7.92
CA ASP A 82 -8.78 5.30 8.48
C ASP A 82 -9.24 6.34 7.45
N GLY A 83 -9.07 6.05 6.16
CA GLY A 83 -9.24 7.04 5.10
C GLY A 83 -8.07 8.01 5.04
N TYR A 84 -8.15 8.99 4.14
CA TYR A 84 -7.13 10.02 3.98
C TYR A 84 -7.79 11.40 4.05
N LYS A 85 -7.24 12.28 4.88
CA LYS A 85 -7.66 13.68 4.99
C LYS A 85 -6.44 14.57 4.75
N LYS A 86 -6.58 15.55 3.85
CA LYS A 86 -5.61 16.62 3.69
C LYS A 86 -6.34 17.94 3.96
N GLU A 87 -5.94 18.62 5.01
CA GLU A 87 -6.45 19.95 5.33
C GLU A 87 -5.67 20.97 4.49
N MET A 88 -6.40 21.84 3.82
CA MET A 88 -5.85 22.90 2.98
C MET A 88 -6.40 24.23 3.46
N GLU A 89 -5.50 25.18 3.69
CA GLU A 89 -5.86 26.53 4.10
C GLU A 89 -5.77 27.49 2.91
N LEU A 90 -6.76 28.38 2.81
CA LEU A 90 -6.79 29.45 1.83
C LEU A 90 -6.35 30.74 2.52
N VAL A 91 -5.22 31.30 2.08
CA VAL A 91 -4.70 32.57 2.62
C VAL A 91 -5.01 33.69 1.62
N GLY A 92 -5.91 34.60 1.97
CA GLY A 92 -6.27 35.75 1.15
C GLY A 92 -7.56 36.43 1.61
N VAL A 93 -7.66 37.75 1.42
CA VAL A 93 -8.88 38.51 1.77
C VAL A 93 -9.97 38.17 0.76
N GLY A 94 -11.08 37.60 1.24
CA GLY A 94 -12.26 37.28 0.41
C GLY A 94 -12.26 35.88 -0.24
N TYR A 95 -11.26 35.03 0.02
CA TYR A 95 -11.29 33.65 -0.47
C TYR A 95 -12.25 32.78 0.36
N LYS A 96 -13.20 32.16 -0.34
CA LYS A 96 -14.13 31.17 0.20
C LYS A 96 -14.11 29.97 -0.74
N ALA A 97 -13.92 28.78 -0.19
CA ALA A 97 -14.27 27.54 -0.87
C ALA A 97 -15.67 27.14 -0.40
N ALA A 98 -16.59 26.95 -1.33
CA ALA A 98 -17.91 26.34 -1.10
C ALA A 98 -17.94 24.98 -1.79
#